data_AF-A0A7X0D7W1-F1
#
_entry.id   AF-A0A7X0D7W1-F1
#
_cell.length_a   1.000
_cell.length_b   1.000
_cell.length_c   1.000
_cell.angle_alpha   90.00
_cell.angle_beta   90.00
_cell.angle_gamma   90.00
#
_symmetry.space_group_name_H-M   'P 1'
#
loop_
_entity.id
_entity.type
_entity.pdbx_description
1 polymer ?
#
loop_
_entity_poly.entity_id
_entity_poly.type
_entity_poly.pdbx_seq_one_letter_code
_entity_poly.pdbx_strand_id
1 'polypeptide(L)'
;MPERDEAPRKKKVGLHGWRAFLVVFASGTLAAFLVVGIIVGILQAFVSSVSSAVGGEATPEVPRDQQTGRPQAALEPGKLDICTRTLPRTRGVNINRVDPAENYNDPALQGRDSEETERTVRDECDWTLTPDYSSAQPWDFHFSYEAIIDAAPGEDRDEVASGIFDDRKKELESFFSPVKSDGGGPLTDADRSQVLYGDSSGSEQETTYVVLAQTRSAVYEIRLVGEPGLDNEPVPEQAYRHEVEKLVSRLSIEFGLLIPE
;
A
#
# COMPACT_ATOMS: atom_id res chain seq x y z
N MET A 1 -16.97 -74.97 70.84
CA MET A 1 -16.89 -74.20 69.58
C MET A 1 -17.37 -72.79 69.89
N PRO A 2 -16.53 -71.75 69.80
CA PRO A 2 -16.93 -70.39 70.15
C PRO A 2 -17.53 -69.65 68.95
N GLU A 3 -18.62 -68.94 69.20
CA GLU A 3 -19.21 -67.93 68.32
C GLU A 3 -18.20 -66.79 68.05
N ARG A 4 -18.18 -66.28 66.82
CA ARG A 4 -17.47 -65.05 66.47
C ARG A 4 -18.46 -64.04 65.91
N ASP A 5 -18.58 -62.94 66.63
CA ASP A 5 -19.31 -61.73 66.27
C ASP A 5 -18.77 -61.09 64.97
N GLU A 6 -19.67 -60.82 64.02
CA GLU A 6 -19.40 -59.98 62.87
C GLU A 6 -19.75 -58.51 63.17
N ALA A 7 -18.75 -57.63 63.15
CA ALA A 7 -18.97 -56.19 63.17
C ALA A 7 -19.30 -55.64 61.76
N PRO A 8 -20.18 -54.64 61.62
CA PRO A 8 -20.63 -54.15 60.32
C PRO A 8 -19.54 -53.33 59.62
N ARG A 9 -19.16 -53.74 58.40
CA ARG A 9 -18.20 -53.03 57.55
C ARG A 9 -18.82 -51.72 57.02
N LYS A 10 -18.23 -50.58 57.39
CA LYS A 10 -18.57 -49.25 56.83
C LYS A 10 -18.35 -49.23 55.31
N LYS A 11 -19.42 -48.99 54.54
CA LYS A 11 -19.38 -48.79 53.08
C LYS A 11 -18.58 -47.52 52.75
N LYS A 12 -17.39 -47.69 52.16
CA LYS A 12 -16.64 -46.58 51.55
C LYS A 12 -17.33 -46.21 50.24
N VAL A 13 -17.96 -45.02 50.20
CA VAL A 13 -18.54 -44.47 48.97
C VAL A 13 -17.39 -43.91 48.13
N GLY A 14 -16.90 -44.69 47.17
CA GLY A 14 -15.94 -44.22 46.18
C GLY A 14 -16.57 -43.12 45.34
N LEU A 15 -15.97 -41.93 45.37
CA LEU A 15 -16.37 -40.80 44.54
C LEU A 15 -16.22 -41.24 43.06
N HIS A 16 -17.34 -41.46 42.39
CA HIS A 16 -17.38 -41.83 40.97
C HIS A 16 -16.61 -40.79 40.14
N GLY A 17 -15.68 -41.27 39.30
CA GLY A 17 -14.70 -40.45 38.57
C GLY A 17 -15.28 -39.32 37.71
N TRP A 18 -16.55 -39.39 37.34
CA TRP A 18 -17.24 -38.32 36.61
C TRP A 18 -17.38 -37.01 37.41
N ARG A 19 -17.60 -37.11 38.73
CA ARG A 19 -17.70 -35.92 39.59
C ARG A 19 -16.35 -35.24 39.79
N ALA A 20 -15.25 -35.99 39.79
CA ALA A 20 -13.91 -35.42 39.87
C ALA A 20 -13.52 -34.71 38.56
N PHE A 21 -13.90 -35.27 37.40
CA PHE A 21 -13.62 -34.65 36.10
C PHE A 21 -14.32 -33.30 35.92
N LEU A 22 -15.61 -33.19 36.28
CA LEU A 22 -16.34 -31.92 36.21
C LEU A 22 -15.75 -30.83 37.10
N VAL A 23 -15.27 -31.19 38.30
CA VAL A 23 -14.65 -30.23 39.22
C VAL A 23 -13.33 -29.68 38.65
N VAL A 24 -12.50 -30.56 38.09
CA VAL A 24 -11.21 -30.15 37.48
C VAL A 24 -11.41 -29.33 36.21
N PHE A 25 -12.39 -29.69 35.37
CA PHE A 25 -12.70 -28.96 34.14
C PHE A 25 -13.27 -27.56 34.43
N ALA A 26 -14.16 -27.44 35.42
CA ALA A 26 -14.72 -26.17 35.85
C ALA A 26 -13.66 -25.24 36.50
N SER A 27 -12.76 -25.78 37.32
CA SER A 27 -11.69 -24.97 37.91
C SER A 27 -10.65 -24.50 36.87
N GLY A 28 -10.36 -25.32 35.86
CA GLY A 28 -9.40 -24.97 34.80
C GLY A 28 -9.92 -23.89 33.86
N THR A 29 -11.19 -23.99 33.45
CA THR A 29 -11.82 -23.00 32.56
C THR A 29 -12.00 -21.65 33.24
N LEU A 30 -12.40 -21.62 34.52
CA LEU A 30 -12.54 -20.36 35.27
C LEU A 30 -11.20 -19.61 35.41
N ALA A 31 -10.09 -20.34 35.63
CA ALA A 31 -8.76 -19.74 35.71
C ALA A 31 -8.32 -19.11 34.38
N ALA A 32 -8.62 -19.75 33.24
CA ALA A 32 -8.30 -19.22 31.93
C ALA A 32 -9.05 -17.91 31.62
N PHE A 33 -10.35 -17.83 31.94
CA PHE A 33 -11.13 -16.60 31.75
C PHE A 33 -10.64 -15.45 32.64
N LEU A 34 -10.19 -15.75 33.86
CA LEU A 34 -9.66 -14.73 34.78
C LEU A 34 -8.36 -14.12 34.25
N VAL A 35 -7.44 -14.95 33.71
CA VAL A 35 -6.19 -14.48 33.11
C VAL A 35 -6.45 -13.63 31.86
N VAL A 36 -7.32 -14.07 30.96
CA VAL A 36 -7.70 -13.29 29.77
C VAL A 36 -8.35 -11.96 30.16
N GLY A 37 -9.23 -11.96 31.17
CA GLY A 37 -9.84 -10.75 31.69
C GLY A 37 -8.83 -9.74 32.25
N ILE A 38 -7.80 -10.22 32.96
CA ILE A 38 -6.70 -9.36 33.45
C ILE A 38 -5.92 -8.74 32.28
N ILE A 39 -5.58 -9.52 31.26
CA ILE A 39 -4.81 -9.02 30.10
C ILE A 39 -5.62 -7.95 29.34
N VAL A 40 -6.90 -8.21 29.08
CA VAL A 40 -7.80 -7.26 28.41
C VAL A 40 -8.00 -5.99 29.25
N GLY A 41 -8.14 -6.12 30.58
CA GLY A 41 -8.26 -4.98 31.49
C GLY A 41 -7.01 -4.10 31.52
N ILE A 42 -5.82 -4.69 31.50
CA ILE A 42 -4.55 -3.94 31.43
C ILE A 42 -4.44 -3.21 30.08
N LEU A 43 -4.78 -3.87 28.97
CA LEU A 43 -4.77 -3.25 27.63
C LEU A 43 -5.72 -2.06 27.53
N GLN A 44 -6.93 -2.14 28.09
CA GLN A 44 -7.86 -1.01 28.14
C GLN A 44 -7.32 0.17 28.96
N ALA A 45 -6.67 -0.09 30.10
CA ALA A 45 -6.11 0.97 30.94
C ALA A 45 -4.99 1.78 30.22
N PHE A 46 -4.21 1.14 29.35
CA PHE A 46 -3.22 1.82 28.53
C PHE A 46 -3.85 2.71 27.44
N VAL A 47 -4.92 2.25 26.78
CA VAL A 47 -5.62 3.04 25.75
C VAL A 47 -6.29 4.28 26.35
N SER A 48 -6.86 4.17 27.56
CA SER A 48 -7.50 5.30 28.25
C SER A 48 -6.49 6.33 28.80
N SER A 49 -5.27 5.90 29.13
CA SER A 49 -4.22 6.80 29.64
C SER A 49 -3.60 7.66 28.55
N VAL A 50 -3.59 7.20 27.29
CA VAL A 50 -3.06 7.97 26.15
C VAL A 50 -4.07 9.04 25.67
N SER A 51 -5.37 8.85 25.92
CA SER A 51 -6.42 9.76 25.44
C SER A 51 -6.69 10.96 26.37
N SER A 52 -6.11 11.00 27.57
CA SER A 52 -6.39 12.05 28.57
C SER A 52 -5.33 13.15 28.66
N ALA A 53 -4.27 13.11 27.84
CA ALA A 53 -3.12 14.03 27.93
C ALA A 53 -3.05 15.12 26.82
N VAL A 54 -4.07 15.23 25.95
CA VAL A 54 -4.14 16.30 24.94
C VAL A 54 -5.34 17.20 25.28
N GLY A 55 -5.15 18.06 26.28
CA GLY A 55 -5.98 19.23 26.53
C GLY A 55 -5.21 20.47 26.10
N GLY A 56 -5.50 20.98 24.90
CA GLY A 56 -4.90 22.20 24.36
C GLY A 56 -5.77 22.76 23.23
N GLU A 57 -6.38 23.92 23.52
CA GLU A 57 -7.03 24.91 22.65
C GLU A 57 -8.02 24.45 21.56
N ALA A 58 -9.23 24.99 21.66
CA ALA A 58 -10.32 24.82 20.70
C ALA A 58 -10.00 25.51 19.36
N THR A 59 -9.36 24.77 18.46
CA THR A 59 -9.42 24.99 17.01
C THR A 59 -10.80 24.50 16.52
N PRO A 60 -11.45 25.13 15.53
CA PRO A 60 -12.73 24.65 15.01
C PRO A 60 -12.61 23.19 14.58
N GLU A 61 -13.34 22.30 15.26
CA GLU A 61 -13.46 20.89 14.87
C GLU A 61 -14.14 20.82 13.51
N VAL A 62 -13.35 20.59 12.47
CA VAL A 62 -13.86 19.98 11.24
C VAL A 62 -14.43 18.61 11.63
N PRO A 63 -15.70 18.29 11.34
CA PRO A 63 -16.30 17.02 11.73
C PRO A 63 -15.47 15.86 11.20
N ARG A 64 -14.93 15.02 12.09
CA ARG A 64 -14.17 13.80 11.77
C ARG A 64 -14.99 12.69 11.09
N ASP A 65 -16.26 12.96 10.80
CA ASP A 65 -17.22 12.04 10.17
C ASP A 65 -17.34 12.20 8.63
N GLN A 66 -16.48 12.98 7.96
CA GLN A 66 -16.55 13.18 6.50
C GLN A 66 -15.42 12.54 5.66
N GLN A 67 -14.42 11.90 6.24
CA GLN A 67 -13.23 11.43 5.49
C GLN A 67 -13.07 9.91 5.45
N THR A 68 -14.12 9.17 5.12
CA THR A 68 -13.96 7.78 4.67
C THR A 68 -14.30 7.69 3.19
N GLY A 69 -13.27 7.88 2.34
CA GLY A 69 -13.31 7.47 0.94
C GLY A 69 -13.74 8.51 -0.09
N ARG A 70 -13.89 9.80 0.26
CA ARG A 70 -14.15 10.87 -0.72
C ARG A 70 -12.86 11.65 -1.03
N PRO A 71 -12.68 12.13 -2.28
CA PRO A 71 -11.58 13.03 -2.62
C PRO A 71 -11.56 14.26 -1.71
N GLN A 72 -10.36 14.79 -1.45
CA GLN A 72 -10.23 16.01 -0.67
C GLN A 72 -10.72 17.23 -1.46
N ALA A 73 -11.24 18.24 -0.78
CA ALA A 73 -11.63 19.50 -1.44
C ALA A 73 -10.42 20.33 -1.87
N ALA A 74 -9.28 20.16 -1.20
CA ALA A 74 -8.02 20.81 -1.49
C ALA A 74 -6.86 19.94 -0.98
N LEU A 75 -5.71 20.02 -1.65
CA LEU A 75 -4.50 19.30 -1.24
C LEU A 75 -3.54 20.26 -0.53
N GLU A 76 -3.22 20.01 0.74
CA GLU A 76 -2.23 20.82 1.45
C GLU A 76 -0.81 20.68 0.82
N PRO A 77 0.04 21.72 0.89
CA PRO A 77 1.43 21.65 0.42
C PRO A 77 2.21 20.47 1.00
N GLY A 78 2.94 19.75 0.14
CA GLY A 78 3.79 18.63 0.53
C GLY A 78 3.03 17.36 0.94
N LYS A 79 1.72 17.24 0.67
CA LYS A 79 0.94 16.03 1.02
C LYS A 79 1.01 14.93 -0.02
N LEU A 80 1.03 15.30 -1.30
CA LEU A 80 1.18 14.35 -2.40
C LEU A 80 2.66 14.08 -2.61
N ASP A 81 3.29 13.31 -1.71
CA ASP A 81 4.69 12.86 -1.74
C ASP A 81 4.69 11.33 -1.82
N ILE A 82 4.52 10.82 -3.05
CA ILE A 82 4.28 9.40 -3.30
C ILE A 82 5.56 8.57 -3.08
N CYS A 83 6.71 9.08 -3.53
CA CYS A 83 7.99 8.39 -3.42
C CYS A 83 8.41 8.18 -1.96
N THR A 84 8.23 9.15 -1.08
CA THR A 84 8.71 9.03 0.31
C THR A 84 7.67 8.42 1.24
N ARG A 85 6.37 8.69 1.00
CA ARG A 85 5.31 8.31 1.95
C ARG A 85 4.48 7.11 1.53
N THR A 86 4.28 6.92 0.23
CA THR A 86 3.34 5.91 -0.29
C THR A 86 4.07 4.64 -0.68
N LEU A 87 5.02 4.71 -1.61
CA LEU A 87 5.69 3.53 -2.17
C LEU A 87 6.35 2.63 -1.11
N PRO A 88 7.12 3.15 -0.13
CA PRO A 88 7.76 2.31 0.90
C PRO A 88 6.78 1.57 1.82
N ARG A 89 5.50 1.96 1.79
CA ARG A 89 4.44 1.39 2.62
C ARG A 89 3.52 0.45 1.83
N THR A 90 3.75 0.28 0.53
CA THR A 90 2.99 -0.65 -0.30
C THR A 90 3.24 -2.08 0.17
N ARG A 91 2.19 -2.77 0.60
CA ARG A 91 2.29 -4.15 1.09
C ARG A 91 2.50 -5.10 -0.08
N GLY A 92 3.32 -6.13 0.13
CA GLY A 92 3.56 -7.18 -0.87
C GLY A 92 4.52 -6.78 -1.98
N VAL A 93 5.14 -5.60 -1.89
CA VAL A 93 6.20 -5.14 -2.78
C VAL A 93 7.46 -4.95 -1.93
N ASN A 94 8.57 -5.54 -2.34
CA ASN A 94 9.85 -5.40 -1.67
C ASN A 94 10.73 -4.46 -2.49
N ILE A 95 10.79 -3.19 -2.11
CA ILE A 95 11.55 -2.15 -2.80
C ILE A 95 12.50 -1.43 -1.85
N ASN A 96 13.65 -1.02 -2.37
CA ASN A 96 14.64 -0.23 -1.63
C ASN A 96 15.09 0.97 -2.46
N ARG A 97 15.05 2.19 -1.90
CA ARG A 97 15.36 3.41 -2.63
C ARG A 97 16.85 3.47 -2.97
N VAL A 98 17.18 3.92 -4.18
CA VAL A 98 18.58 4.10 -4.61
C VAL A 98 18.94 5.55 -4.93
N ASP A 99 17.96 6.43 -5.12
CA ASP A 99 18.15 7.87 -5.35
C ASP A 99 18.16 8.70 -4.05
N PRO A 100 18.68 9.96 -4.07
CA PRO A 100 18.83 10.79 -2.86
C PRO A 100 17.55 11.50 -2.37
N ALA A 101 16.38 11.28 -2.98
CA ALA A 101 15.11 11.90 -2.57
C ALA A 101 14.99 13.42 -2.74
N GLU A 102 15.64 13.98 -3.76
CA GLU A 102 15.69 15.43 -4.00
C GLU A 102 14.78 15.91 -5.14
N ASN A 103 14.12 15.00 -5.86
CA ASN A 103 13.34 15.32 -7.06
C ASN A 103 11.92 15.82 -6.77
N TYR A 104 11.48 15.75 -5.51
CA TYR A 104 10.14 16.18 -5.11
C TYR A 104 9.95 17.68 -5.33
N ASN A 105 8.91 18.05 -6.09
CA ASN A 105 8.59 19.44 -6.39
C ASN A 105 7.11 19.72 -6.14
N ASP A 106 6.85 20.57 -5.15
CA ASP A 106 5.57 21.23 -4.93
C ASP A 106 5.80 22.75 -4.89
N PRO A 107 5.36 23.52 -5.90
CA PRO A 107 5.55 24.96 -5.94
C PRO A 107 5.00 25.70 -4.71
N ALA A 108 3.96 25.18 -4.07
CA ALA A 108 3.36 25.79 -2.88
C ALA A 108 4.30 25.77 -1.66
N LEU A 109 5.22 24.80 -1.58
CA LEU A 109 6.24 24.79 -0.51
C LEU A 109 7.26 25.94 -0.61
N GLN A 110 7.34 26.60 -1.77
CA GLN A 110 8.24 27.71 -2.00
C GLN A 110 7.60 29.08 -1.69
N GLY A 111 6.41 29.09 -1.08
CA GLY A 111 5.65 30.31 -0.80
C GLY A 111 5.13 30.99 -2.06
N ARG A 112 5.03 30.24 -3.18
CA ARG A 112 4.30 30.67 -4.38
C ARG A 112 2.83 30.34 -4.20
N ASP A 113 2.24 30.87 -3.13
CA ASP A 113 0.79 30.88 -2.95
C ASP A 113 0.26 32.05 -3.78
N SER A 114 0.07 31.84 -5.08
CA SER A 114 -0.87 32.67 -5.82
C SER A 114 -2.05 31.79 -6.18
N GLU A 115 -3.21 32.14 -5.65
CA GLU A 115 -4.54 31.63 -6.04
C GLU A 115 -4.82 31.78 -7.55
N GLU A 116 -3.88 32.36 -8.30
CA GLU A 116 -3.92 32.62 -9.75
C GLU A 116 -2.86 31.82 -10.55
N THR A 117 -2.04 30.99 -9.91
CA THR A 117 -1.00 30.20 -10.62
C THR A 117 -1.31 28.71 -10.60
N GLU A 118 -1.13 28.09 -11.76
CA GLU A 118 -1.14 26.64 -11.92
C GLU A 118 -0.21 25.97 -10.89
N ARG A 119 -0.74 25.01 -10.13
CA ARG A 119 0.02 24.21 -9.18
C ARG A 119 0.10 22.78 -9.67
N THR A 120 1.29 22.41 -10.11
CA THR A 120 1.60 21.05 -10.55
C THR A 120 2.61 20.44 -9.60
N VAL A 121 2.26 19.30 -8.99
CA VAL A 121 3.12 18.55 -8.08
C VAL A 121 3.72 17.37 -8.82
N ARG A 122 5.04 17.21 -8.74
CA ARG A 122 5.75 16.14 -9.44
C ARG A 122 6.86 15.56 -8.57
N ASP A 123 7.19 14.30 -8.84
CA ASP A 123 8.34 13.62 -8.25
C ASP A 123 8.82 12.50 -9.19
N GLU A 124 10.06 12.09 -8.98
CA GLU A 124 10.73 11.02 -9.71
C GLU A 124 11.67 10.29 -8.76
N CYS A 125 11.58 8.97 -8.69
CA CYS A 125 12.37 8.18 -7.79
C CYS A 125 12.76 6.81 -8.36
N ASP A 126 13.94 6.36 -7.95
CA ASP A 126 14.54 5.12 -8.40
C ASP A 126 14.70 4.17 -7.21
N TRP A 127 14.37 2.91 -7.46
CA TRP A 127 14.34 1.84 -6.47
C TRP A 127 14.95 0.58 -7.07
N THR A 128 15.41 -0.29 -6.19
CA THR A 128 15.64 -1.69 -6.50
C THR A 128 14.44 -2.48 -6.00
N LEU A 129 13.78 -3.25 -6.88
CA LEU A 129 12.65 -4.11 -6.59
C LEU A 129 13.09 -5.57 -6.51
N THR A 130 12.78 -6.26 -5.42
CA THR A 130 12.94 -7.71 -5.32
C THR A 130 11.60 -8.38 -5.63
N PRO A 131 11.43 -9.01 -6.81
CA PRO A 131 10.15 -9.57 -7.21
C PRO A 131 9.82 -10.84 -6.41
N ASP A 132 8.53 -11.18 -6.30
CA ASP A 132 8.09 -12.47 -5.76
C ASP A 132 8.30 -13.62 -6.77
N TYR A 133 8.58 -13.26 -8.03
CA TYR A 133 9.02 -14.19 -9.06
C TYR A 133 10.38 -14.79 -8.69
N SER A 134 10.60 -16.05 -9.05
CA SER A 134 11.86 -16.75 -8.79
C SER A 134 13.02 -16.29 -9.68
N SER A 135 13.12 -14.99 -10.00
CA SER A 135 14.32 -14.43 -10.61
C SER A 135 15.39 -14.30 -9.54
N ALA A 136 16.62 -14.65 -9.92
CA ALA A 136 17.77 -14.58 -9.03
C ALA A 136 18.23 -13.14 -8.73
N GLN A 137 17.73 -12.15 -9.48
CA GLN A 137 18.22 -10.78 -9.45
C GLN A 137 17.09 -9.78 -9.16
N PRO A 138 17.37 -8.73 -8.35
CA PRO A 138 16.50 -7.57 -8.25
C PRO A 138 16.34 -6.84 -9.59
N TRP A 139 15.24 -6.10 -9.74
CA TRP A 139 14.93 -5.27 -10.89
C TRP A 139 15.16 -3.80 -10.58
N ASP A 140 15.52 -3.01 -11.58
CA ASP A 140 15.48 -1.56 -11.47
C ASP A 140 14.02 -1.11 -11.60
N PHE A 141 13.56 -0.35 -10.61
CA PHE A 141 12.21 0.19 -10.54
C PHE A 141 12.27 1.71 -10.53
N HIS A 142 11.80 2.30 -11.62
CA HIS A 142 11.64 3.73 -11.77
C HIS A 142 10.17 4.11 -11.65
N PHE A 143 9.90 5.18 -10.89
CA PHE A 143 8.57 5.76 -10.76
C PHE A 143 8.62 7.27 -10.93
N SER A 144 7.73 7.81 -11.74
CA SER A 144 7.52 9.25 -11.84
C SER A 144 6.03 9.58 -11.87
N TYR A 145 5.68 10.78 -11.39
CA TYR A 145 4.33 11.30 -11.55
C TYR A 145 4.31 12.82 -11.70
N GLU A 146 3.20 13.30 -12.27
CA GLU A 146 2.87 14.70 -12.42
C GLU A 146 1.38 14.86 -12.20
N ALA A 147 1.00 15.68 -11.23
CA ALA A 147 -0.38 15.88 -10.80
C ALA A 147 -0.75 17.37 -10.82
N ILE A 148 -1.77 17.72 -11.61
CA ILE A 148 -2.30 19.07 -11.68
C ILE A 148 -3.25 19.25 -10.49
N ILE A 149 -2.85 20.04 -9.51
CA ILE A 149 -3.63 20.33 -8.31
C ILE A 149 -4.56 21.50 -8.56
N ASP A 150 -4.03 22.56 -9.16
CA ASP A 150 -4.77 23.77 -9.53
C ASP A 150 -4.46 24.07 -11.00
N ALA A 151 -5.48 24.12 -11.87
CA ALA A 151 -5.34 24.50 -13.27
C ALA A 151 -5.48 26.01 -13.48
N ALA A 152 -5.06 26.50 -14.64
CA ALA A 152 -5.29 27.89 -15.02
C ALA A 152 -6.81 28.20 -15.11
N PRO A 153 -7.23 29.45 -14.88
CA PRO A 153 -8.64 29.82 -14.94
C PRO A 153 -9.30 29.45 -16.27
N GLY A 154 -10.31 28.59 -16.23
CA GLY A 154 -11.07 28.14 -17.40
C GLY A 154 -10.53 26.87 -18.05
N GLU A 155 -9.44 26.29 -17.54
CA GLU A 155 -8.95 24.97 -17.95
C GLU A 155 -9.49 23.87 -17.04
N ASP A 156 -9.73 22.69 -17.63
CA ASP A 156 -10.08 21.48 -16.91
C ASP A 156 -8.81 20.67 -16.59
N ARG A 157 -8.60 20.32 -15.32
CA ARG A 157 -7.38 19.61 -14.89
C ARG A 157 -7.23 18.22 -15.51
N ASP A 158 -8.34 17.52 -15.73
CA ASP A 158 -8.31 16.17 -16.31
C ASP A 158 -8.01 16.25 -17.81
N GLU A 159 -8.41 17.33 -18.49
CA GLU A 159 -8.03 17.64 -19.87
C GLU A 159 -6.54 18.00 -19.98
N VAL A 160 -6.00 18.83 -19.07
CA VAL A 160 -4.55 19.13 -19.02
C VAL A 160 -3.74 17.86 -18.80
N ALA A 161 -4.12 17.04 -17.82
CA ALA A 161 -3.48 15.75 -17.56
C ALA A 161 -3.60 14.79 -18.76
N SER A 162 -4.72 14.83 -19.48
CA SER A 162 -4.88 14.05 -20.72
C SER A 162 -3.86 14.41 -21.79
N GLY A 163 -3.53 15.71 -21.92
CA GLY A 163 -2.47 16.18 -22.82
C GLY A 163 -1.09 15.65 -22.42
N ILE A 164 -0.76 15.72 -21.13
CA ILE A 164 0.51 15.18 -20.59
C ILE A 164 0.62 13.68 -20.85
N PHE A 165 -0.47 12.93 -20.64
CA PHE A 165 -0.52 11.50 -20.93
C PHE A 165 -0.21 11.22 -22.41
N ASP A 166 -0.82 11.96 -23.33
CA ASP A 166 -0.61 11.76 -24.77
C ASP A 166 0.80 12.10 -25.22
N ASP A 167 1.43 13.10 -24.62
CA ASP A 167 2.82 13.45 -24.94
C ASP A 167 3.80 12.42 -24.40
N ARG A 168 3.65 11.98 -23.14
CA ARG A 168 4.49 10.89 -22.57
C ARG A 168 4.30 9.57 -23.32
N LYS A 169 3.08 9.27 -23.78
CA LYS A 169 2.83 8.09 -24.60
C LYS A 169 3.67 8.09 -25.88
N LYS A 170 3.74 9.21 -26.60
CA LYS A 170 4.54 9.34 -27.83
C LYS A 170 6.04 9.16 -27.55
N GLU A 171 6.52 9.70 -26.42
CA GLU A 171 7.91 9.54 -26.00
C GLU A 171 8.23 8.07 -25.71
N LEU A 172 7.34 7.35 -25.02
CA LEU A 172 7.51 5.94 -24.71
C LEU A 172 7.53 5.04 -25.95
N GLU A 173 6.72 5.33 -26.97
CA GLU A 173 6.74 4.59 -28.23
C GLU A 173 8.11 4.65 -28.92
N SER A 174 8.89 5.72 -28.69
CA SER A 174 10.24 5.87 -29.22
C SER A 174 11.33 5.17 -28.40
N PHE A 175 11.03 4.79 -27.15
CA PHE A 175 11.97 4.17 -26.21
C PHE A 175 12.21 2.67 -26.47
N PHE A 176 11.27 1.97 -27.09
CA PHE A 176 11.36 0.53 -27.35
C PHE A 176 11.80 0.23 -28.78
N SER A 177 12.66 -0.78 -28.97
CA SER A 177 13.01 -1.30 -30.29
C SER A 177 13.48 -2.76 -30.25
N PRO A 178 12.62 -3.77 -30.53
CA PRO A 178 11.18 -3.73 -30.83
C PRO A 178 10.27 -3.93 -29.60
N VAL A 179 9.06 -3.36 -29.64
CA VAL A 179 7.98 -3.68 -28.68
C VAL A 179 7.57 -5.14 -28.90
N LYS A 180 7.74 -5.99 -27.87
CA LYS A 180 7.38 -7.41 -27.91
C LYS A 180 5.89 -7.63 -27.66
N SER A 181 5.28 -6.76 -26.86
CA SER A 181 3.85 -6.78 -26.54
C SER A 181 3.37 -5.35 -26.28
N ASP A 182 2.35 -4.94 -27.04
CA ASP A 182 1.53 -3.76 -26.76
C ASP A 182 0.18 -4.27 -26.24
N GLY A 183 0.15 -4.51 -24.94
CA GLY A 183 -0.96 -5.14 -24.24
C GLY A 183 -1.80 -4.10 -23.50
N GLY A 184 -2.62 -3.34 -24.22
CA GLY A 184 -3.62 -2.42 -23.67
C GLY A 184 -4.79 -3.15 -23.02
N GLY A 185 -4.57 -3.81 -21.88
CA GLY A 185 -5.63 -4.06 -20.92
C GLY A 185 -5.73 -2.85 -20.01
N PRO A 186 -6.92 -2.26 -19.78
CA PRO A 186 -7.05 -1.19 -18.81
C PRO A 186 -6.54 -1.70 -17.46
N LEU A 187 -5.61 -0.97 -16.85
CA LEU A 187 -5.47 -1.07 -15.40
C LEU A 187 -6.87 -0.75 -14.85
N THR A 188 -7.46 -1.66 -14.08
CA THR A 188 -8.88 -1.60 -13.72
C THR A 188 -9.28 -0.30 -13.02
N ASP A 189 -8.29 0.39 -12.45
CA ASP A 189 -8.48 1.54 -11.57
C ASP A 189 -7.90 2.85 -12.16
N ALA A 190 -7.47 2.86 -13.43
CA ALA A 190 -6.99 4.06 -14.13
C ALA A 190 -8.00 4.50 -15.20
N ASP A 191 -8.14 5.82 -15.40
CA ASP A 191 -9.02 6.38 -16.43
C ASP A 191 -8.46 6.09 -17.82
N ARG A 192 -7.13 6.15 -17.95
CA ARG A 192 -6.38 5.82 -19.16
C ARG A 192 -5.12 5.07 -18.77
N SER A 193 -4.71 4.09 -19.58
CA SER A 193 -3.44 3.39 -19.38
C SER A 193 -2.86 2.88 -20.68
N GLN A 194 -1.53 2.88 -20.76
CA GLN A 194 -0.74 2.25 -21.80
C GLN A 194 0.29 1.34 -21.14
N VAL A 195 0.44 0.13 -21.67
CA VAL A 195 1.42 -0.85 -21.19
C VAL A 195 2.32 -1.23 -22.34
N LEU A 196 3.63 -1.23 -22.11
CA LEU A 196 4.63 -1.62 -23.09
C LEU A 196 5.57 -2.63 -22.47
N TYR A 197 5.88 -3.68 -23.23
CA TYR A 197 6.85 -4.69 -22.85
C TYR A 197 7.77 -5.01 -24.03
N GLY A 198 9.07 -5.03 -23.79
CA GLY A 198 10.05 -5.27 -24.84
C GLY A 198 11.49 -5.14 -24.34
N ASP A 199 12.43 -5.20 -25.27
CA ASP A 199 13.84 -4.95 -24.95
C ASP A 199 14.08 -3.44 -24.89
N SER A 200 14.91 -3.01 -23.94
CA SER A 200 15.33 -1.61 -23.84
C SER A 200 16.20 -1.22 -25.04
N SER A 201 16.06 0.00 -25.57
CA SER A 201 16.93 0.49 -26.64
C SER A 201 18.37 0.68 -26.14
N GLY A 202 19.18 -0.39 -26.18
CA GLY A 202 20.58 -0.33 -25.76
C GLY A 202 21.14 -1.62 -25.18
N SER A 203 20.29 -2.57 -24.79
CA SER A 203 20.69 -3.83 -24.18
C SER A 203 19.82 -4.98 -24.71
N GLU A 204 20.42 -5.92 -25.45
CA GLU A 204 19.70 -7.11 -25.94
C GLU A 204 19.34 -8.11 -24.83
N GLN A 205 19.79 -7.86 -23.60
CA GLN A 205 19.65 -8.77 -22.46
C GLN A 205 18.61 -8.28 -21.45
N GLU A 206 18.37 -6.97 -21.35
CA GLU A 206 17.42 -6.43 -20.39
C GLU A 206 16.02 -6.37 -20.99
N THR A 207 15.05 -6.83 -20.22
CA THR A 207 13.65 -6.66 -20.56
C THR A 207 13.07 -5.53 -19.75
N THR A 208 12.28 -4.69 -20.42
CA THR A 208 11.64 -3.53 -19.83
C THR A 208 10.12 -3.69 -19.90
N TYR A 209 9.46 -3.37 -18.78
CA TYR A 209 8.02 -3.28 -18.67
C TYR A 209 7.65 -1.88 -18.19
N VAL A 210 6.89 -1.14 -18.99
CA VAL A 210 6.43 0.21 -18.68
C VAL A 210 4.91 0.24 -18.58
N VAL A 211 4.42 0.92 -17.56
CA VAL A 211 3.03 1.30 -17.40
C VAL A 211 2.95 2.81 -17.29
N LEU A 212 2.27 3.42 -18.24
CA LEU A 212 1.85 4.81 -18.18
C LEU A 212 0.36 4.84 -17.86
N ALA A 213 -0.04 5.58 -16.83
CA ALA A 213 -1.43 5.64 -16.42
C ALA A 213 -1.84 7.07 -16.05
N GLN A 214 -3.12 7.35 -16.26
CA GLN A 214 -3.78 8.55 -15.78
C GLN A 214 -4.87 8.15 -14.77
N THR A 215 -4.85 8.81 -13.62
CA THR A 215 -5.91 8.75 -12.62
C THR A 215 -6.26 10.17 -12.24
N ARG A 216 -7.43 10.64 -12.67
CA ARG A 216 -7.86 12.04 -12.57
C ARG A 216 -6.87 12.97 -13.26
N SER A 217 -6.48 14.06 -12.57
CA SER A 217 -5.49 15.02 -13.03
C SER A 217 -4.03 14.61 -12.78
N ALA A 218 -3.76 13.34 -12.44
CA ALA A 218 -2.40 12.82 -12.33
C ALA A 218 -2.05 11.82 -13.43
N VAL A 219 -0.86 11.99 -13.98
CA VAL A 219 -0.20 11.06 -14.91
C VAL A 219 1.01 10.47 -14.20
N TYR A 220 1.16 9.16 -14.21
CA TYR A 220 2.29 8.47 -13.61
C TYR A 220 2.83 7.37 -14.50
N GLU A 221 4.14 7.13 -14.37
CA GLU A 221 4.86 6.07 -15.04
C GLU A 221 5.49 5.12 -14.02
N ILE A 222 5.32 3.82 -14.24
CA ILE A 222 6.05 2.75 -13.57
C ILE A 222 6.88 2.04 -14.63
N ARG A 223 8.19 1.98 -14.42
CA ARG A 223 9.11 1.30 -15.32
C ARG A 223 9.92 0.29 -14.53
N LEU A 224 9.87 -0.96 -14.96
CA LEU A 224 10.64 -2.06 -14.40
C LEU A 224 11.62 -2.56 -15.46
N VAL A 225 12.89 -2.70 -15.08
CA VAL A 225 13.94 -3.26 -15.92
C VAL A 225 14.54 -4.45 -15.20
N GLY A 226 14.52 -5.61 -15.85
CA GLY A 226 15.04 -6.85 -15.29
C GLY A 226 16.02 -7.53 -16.24
N GLU A 227 17.13 -7.95 -15.65
CA GLU A 227 18.13 -8.81 -16.27
C GLU A 227 17.60 -10.25 -16.43
N PRO A 228 18.14 -11.03 -17.39
CA PRO A 228 17.70 -12.39 -17.60
C PRO A 228 18.12 -13.28 -16.42
N GLY A 229 17.34 -14.36 -16.21
CA GLY A 229 17.59 -15.32 -15.14
C GLY A 229 18.85 -16.17 -15.37
N LEU A 230 19.11 -17.11 -14.46
CA LEU A 230 20.28 -18.02 -14.53
C LEU A 230 20.34 -18.85 -15.84
N ASP A 231 19.18 -19.12 -16.45
CA ASP A 231 19.06 -19.86 -17.70
C ASP A 231 19.18 -18.95 -18.95
N ASN A 232 19.52 -17.67 -18.77
CA ASN A 232 19.48 -16.60 -19.78
C ASN A 232 18.09 -16.37 -20.40
N GLU A 233 17.04 -16.86 -19.75
CA GLU A 233 15.68 -16.58 -20.16
C GLU A 233 15.29 -15.15 -19.75
N PRO A 234 14.68 -14.37 -20.67
CA PRO A 234 14.16 -13.05 -20.35
C PRO A 234 13.06 -13.15 -19.30
N VAL A 235 12.94 -12.13 -18.46
CA VAL A 235 11.87 -12.07 -17.45
C VAL A 235 10.51 -12.03 -18.18
N PRO A 236 9.59 -12.97 -17.89
CA PRO A 236 8.31 -13.01 -18.59
C PRO A 236 7.43 -11.80 -18.23
N GLU A 237 6.67 -11.28 -19.20
CA GLU A 237 5.75 -10.14 -19.02
C GLU A 237 4.83 -10.31 -17.79
N GLN A 238 4.33 -11.54 -17.56
CA GLN A 238 3.44 -11.83 -16.44
C GLN A 238 4.09 -11.60 -15.07
N ALA A 239 5.41 -11.77 -14.95
CA ALA A 239 6.13 -11.49 -13.71
C ALA A 239 6.15 -9.98 -13.43
N TYR A 240 6.44 -9.16 -14.43
CA TYR A 240 6.34 -7.71 -14.30
C TYR A 240 4.93 -7.24 -13.97
N ARG A 241 3.94 -7.75 -14.72
CA ARG A 241 2.52 -7.43 -14.52
C ARG A 241 2.09 -7.70 -13.07
N HIS A 242 2.50 -8.84 -12.51
CA HIS A 242 2.16 -9.20 -11.14
C HIS A 242 2.69 -8.18 -10.10
N GLU A 243 3.91 -7.68 -10.26
CA GLU A 243 4.47 -6.67 -9.35
C GLU A 243 3.83 -5.30 -9.56
N VAL A 244 3.58 -4.91 -10.82
CA VAL A 244 2.98 -3.62 -11.13
C VAL A 244 1.52 -3.52 -10.67
N GLU A 245 0.73 -4.59 -10.73
CA GLU A 245 -0.66 -4.59 -10.22
C GLU A 245 -0.73 -4.25 -8.72
N LYS A 246 0.26 -4.69 -7.93
CA LYS A 246 0.36 -4.35 -6.50
C LYS A 246 0.63 -2.86 -6.29
N LEU A 247 1.50 -2.28 -7.13
CA LEU A 247 1.81 -0.85 -7.10
C LEU A 247 0.62 -0.01 -7.56
N VAL A 248 0.04 -0.34 -8.71
CA VAL A 248 -1.07 0.40 -9.33
C VAL A 248 -2.30 0.42 -8.43
N SER A 249 -2.70 -0.72 -7.85
CA SER A 249 -3.85 -0.77 -6.95
C SER A 249 -3.68 0.13 -5.72
N ARG A 250 -2.44 0.33 -5.24
CA ARG A 250 -2.15 1.26 -4.15
C ARG A 250 -2.15 2.71 -4.62
N LEU A 251 -1.58 2.98 -5.80
CA LEU A 251 -1.47 4.32 -6.37
C LEU A 251 -2.83 4.87 -6.81
N SER A 252 -3.70 4.06 -7.42
CA SER A 252 -5.05 4.47 -7.82
C SER A 252 -5.87 4.93 -6.63
N ILE A 253 -5.78 4.22 -5.50
CA ILE A 253 -6.42 4.60 -4.24
C ILE A 253 -5.86 5.93 -3.73
N GLU A 254 -4.52 6.08 -3.68
CA GLU A 254 -3.94 7.31 -3.13
C GLU A 254 -4.19 8.53 -4.02
N PHE A 255 -4.04 8.42 -5.34
CA PHE A 255 -4.36 9.50 -6.25
C PHE A 255 -5.85 9.83 -6.21
N GLY A 256 -6.73 8.82 -6.19
CA GLY A 256 -8.17 9.03 -6.07
C GLY A 256 -8.60 9.74 -4.78
N LEU A 257 -7.88 9.57 -3.67
CA LEU A 257 -8.18 10.20 -2.39
C LEU A 257 -7.52 11.57 -2.21
N LEU A 258 -6.27 11.72 -2.65
CA LEU A 258 -5.47 12.93 -2.41
C LEU A 258 -5.72 14.02 -3.43
N ILE A 259 -5.98 13.67 -4.69
CA ILE A 259 -6.19 14.66 -5.75
C ILE A 259 -7.60 15.25 -5.59
N PRO A 260 -7.76 16.59 -5.60
CA PRO A 260 -9.07 17.20 -5.44
C PRO A 260 -10.05 16.97 -6.59
N GLU A 261 -11.35 17.15 -6.33
CA GLU A 261 -12.43 17.24 -7.34
C GLU A 261 -12.46 18.56 -8.09
#